data_AF-A0A2H6KC14-F1
#
_entry.id   AF-A0A2H6KC14-F1
#
_cell.length_a   1.000
_cell.length_b   1.000
_cell.length_c   1.000
_cell.angle_alpha   90.00
_cell.angle_beta   90.00
_cell.angle_gamma   90.00
#
_symmetry.space_group_name_H-M   'P 1'
#
loop_
_entity.id
_entity.type
_entity.pdbx_description
1 polymer ?
#
loop_
_entity_poly.entity_id
_entity_poly.type
_entity_poly.pdbx_seq_one_letter_code
_entity_poly.pdbx_strand_id
1 'polypeptide(L)'
;MTVGQAPRLTVTPPDRGSFPLDHDGACKTISDRYVKCVRALKGNAFECRSLAAEYMKCRIENKLLVEEPLSNFGFRDCDIKPDASTANLSENIVTGDSLVRPREDRKESRGFVAGSSVVENYAKEQSFLSRIMSRFLN
;
A
#
# COMPACT_ATOMS: atom_id res chain seq x y z
N MET A 1 22.14 29.50 -21.82
CA MET A 1 20.99 28.76 -21.23
C MET A 1 21.05 27.32 -21.71
N THR A 2 21.52 26.40 -20.88
CA THR A 2 21.44 24.95 -21.17
C THR A 2 20.77 24.31 -19.97
N VAL A 3 19.49 23.97 -20.12
CA VAL A 3 18.71 23.27 -19.11
C VAL A 3 19.37 21.89 -18.91
N GLY A 4 19.81 21.62 -17.68
CA GLY A 4 20.48 20.38 -17.31
C GLY A 4 19.59 19.17 -17.58
N GLN A 5 20.04 18.30 -18.48
CA GLN A 5 19.40 17.02 -18.76
C GLN A 5 19.59 16.12 -17.52
N ALA A 6 18.54 15.87 -16.74
CA ALA A 6 18.60 14.88 -15.68
C ALA A 6 18.94 13.51 -16.28
N PRO A 7 19.89 12.75 -15.69
CA PRO A 7 20.25 11.44 -16.21
C PRO A 7 19.01 10.54 -16.25
N ARG A 8 18.83 9.82 -17.38
CA ARG A 8 17.74 8.84 -17.50
C ARG A 8 17.95 7.76 -16.44
N LEU A 9 17.05 7.71 -15.45
CA LEU A 9 16.98 6.60 -14.53
C LEU A 9 16.60 5.35 -15.31
N THR A 10 17.44 4.33 -15.27
CA THR A 10 17.06 2.99 -15.73
C THR A 10 16.02 2.46 -14.75
N VAL A 11 14.76 2.43 -15.17
CA VAL A 11 13.66 1.99 -14.31
C VAL A 11 13.75 0.48 -14.18
N THR A 12 14.15 -0.01 -13.01
CA THR A 12 14.01 -1.42 -12.66
C THR A 12 12.52 -1.71 -12.52
N PRO A 13 11.97 -2.71 -13.24
CA PRO A 13 10.56 -3.07 -13.08
C PRO A 13 10.31 -3.53 -11.62
N PRO A 14 9.12 -3.27 -11.07
CA PRO A 14 8.78 -3.73 -9.73
C PRO A 14 8.81 -5.26 -9.69
N ASP A 15 9.30 -5.82 -8.58
CA ASP A 15 9.49 -7.27 -8.40
C ASP A 15 8.21 -8.09 -8.67
N ARG A 16 7.05 -7.50 -8.40
CA ARG A 16 5.72 -8.13 -8.57
C ARG A 16 5.00 -7.73 -9.87
N GLY A 17 5.65 -6.97 -10.75
CA GLY A 17 5.05 -6.45 -11.99
C GLY A 17 3.98 -5.38 -11.76
N SER A 18 3.34 -4.93 -12.83
CA SER A 18 2.19 -4.02 -12.78
C SER A 18 0.90 -4.80 -12.49
N PHE A 19 0.08 -4.31 -11.57
CA PHE A 19 -1.20 -4.96 -11.23
C PHE A 19 -2.10 -5.06 -12.47
N PRO A 20 -2.59 -6.26 -12.85
CA PRO A 20 -3.44 -6.42 -14.04
C PRO A 20 -4.72 -5.60 -13.90
N LEU A 21 -5.12 -4.88 -14.95
CA LEU A 21 -6.41 -4.17 -14.95
C LEU A 21 -7.54 -5.15 -15.29
N ASP A 22 -8.67 -5.01 -14.59
CA ASP A 22 -9.91 -5.73 -14.89
C ASP A 22 -10.62 -5.06 -16.08
N HIS A 23 -10.19 -5.39 -17.30
CA HIS A 23 -10.71 -4.78 -18.52
C HIS A 23 -12.15 -5.18 -18.82
N ASP A 24 -12.49 -6.46 -18.63
CA ASP A 24 -13.82 -7.00 -18.93
C ASP A 24 -14.82 -6.75 -17.78
N GLY A 25 -14.34 -6.22 -16.65
CA GLY A 25 -15.17 -5.90 -15.50
C GLY A 25 -15.72 -7.14 -14.79
N ALA A 26 -14.98 -8.26 -14.82
CA ALA A 26 -15.39 -9.52 -14.21
C ALA A 26 -15.71 -9.37 -12.70
N CYS A 27 -15.00 -8.47 -12.01
CA CYS A 27 -15.18 -8.19 -10.59
C CYS A 27 -15.81 -6.82 -10.31
N LYS A 28 -16.37 -6.15 -11.34
CA LYS A 28 -16.93 -4.79 -11.23
C LYS A 28 -18.09 -4.69 -10.26
N THR A 29 -18.96 -5.70 -10.23
CA THR A 29 -20.15 -5.70 -9.36
C THR A 29 -19.78 -5.63 -7.88
N ILE A 30 -18.78 -6.42 -7.46
CA ILE A 30 -18.29 -6.45 -6.07
C ILE A 30 -17.47 -5.19 -5.78
N SER A 31 -16.64 -4.73 -6.74
CA SER A 31 -15.93 -3.45 -6.65
C SER A 31 -16.87 -2.28 -6.36
N ASP A 32 -17.98 -2.20 -7.10
CA ASP A 32 -18.97 -1.15 -6.93
C ASP A 32 -19.65 -1.22 -5.56
N ARG A 33 -19.93 -2.42 -5.03
CA ARG A 33 -20.46 -2.61 -3.67
C ARG A 33 -19.47 -2.12 -2.62
N TYR A 34 -18.20 -2.51 -2.75
CA TYR A 34 -17.14 -2.06 -1.84
C TYR A 34 -17.01 -0.53 -1.85
N VAL A 35 -16.91 0.09 -3.03
CA VAL A 35 -16.79 1.56 -3.15
C VAL A 35 -18.02 2.27 -2.60
N LYS A 36 -19.23 1.74 -2.84
CA LYS A 36 -20.46 2.28 -2.24
C LYS A 36 -20.42 2.22 -0.72
N CYS A 37 -19.96 1.11 -0.13
CA CYS A 37 -19.78 0.97 1.31
C CYS A 37 -18.83 2.04 1.87
N VAL A 38 -17.63 2.18 1.28
CA VAL A 38 -16.63 3.16 1.73
C VAL A 38 -17.19 4.59 1.64
N ARG A 39 -17.91 4.92 0.57
CA ARG A 39 -18.55 6.23 0.41
C ARG A 39 -19.63 6.47 1.45
N ALA A 40 -20.49 5.49 1.73
CA ALA A 40 -21.54 5.60 2.74
C ALA A 40 -20.96 5.85 4.15
N LEU A 41 -19.80 5.26 4.44
CA LEU A 41 -19.09 5.39 5.71
C LEU A 41 -18.05 6.53 5.72
N LYS A 42 -18.19 7.51 4.83
CA LYS A 42 -17.36 8.72 4.76
C LYS A 42 -15.85 8.42 4.69
N GLY A 43 -15.48 7.36 3.97
CA GLY A 43 -14.08 6.96 3.78
C GLY A 43 -13.57 5.94 4.81
N ASN A 44 -14.38 5.52 5.79
CA ASN A 44 -13.97 4.45 6.69
C ASN A 44 -14.04 3.08 5.97
N ALA A 45 -12.90 2.62 5.47
CA ALA A 45 -12.77 1.34 4.78
C ALA A 45 -12.70 0.13 5.72
N PHE A 46 -12.51 0.34 7.03
CA PHE A 46 -12.37 -0.75 8.00
C PHE A 46 -13.66 -1.57 8.14
N GLU A 47 -14.81 -0.91 8.12
CA GLU A 47 -16.12 -1.56 8.18
C GLU A 47 -16.50 -2.28 6.86
N CYS A 48 -15.78 -1.99 5.77
CA CYS A 48 -16.03 -2.59 4.44
C CYS A 48 -15.06 -3.73 4.11
N ARG A 49 -14.32 -4.25 5.10
CA ARG A 49 -13.25 -5.24 4.89
C ARG A 49 -13.74 -6.56 4.33
N SER A 50 -14.95 -6.99 4.67
CA SER A 50 -15.57 -8.19 4.09
C SER A 50 -15.78 -8.06 2.58
N LEU A 51 -16.31 -6.91 2.13
CA LEU A 51 -16.46 -6.60 0.71
C LEU A 51 -15.11 -6.47 -0.01
N ALA A 52 -14.10 -5.92 0.67
CA ALA A 52 -12.75 -5.87 0.14
C ALA A 52 -12.13 -7.27 -0.03
N ALA A 53 -12.35 -8.17 0.94
CA ALA A 53 -11.90 -9.56 0.86
C ALA A 53 -12.58 -10.31 -0.30
N GLU A 54 -13.90 -10.15 -0.45
CA GLU A 54 -14.68 -10.70 -1.56
C GLU A 54 -14.17 -10.19 -2.92
N TYR A 55 -13.87 -8.89 -3.02
CA TYR A 55 -13.33 -8.29 -4.23
C TYR A 55 -11.95 -8.85 -4.60
N MET A 56 -11.04 -8.99 -3.63
CA MET A 56 -9.72 -9.58 -3.88
C MET A 56 -9.81 -11.05 -4.28
N LYS A 57 -10.70 -11.81 -3.63
CA LYS A 57 -10.96 -13.21 -3.98
C LYS A 57 -11.43 -13.35 -5.43
N CYS A 58 -12.38 -12.51 -5.86
CA CYS A 58 -12.84 -12.49 -7.24
C CYS A 58 -11.68 -12.26 -8.24
N ARG A 59 -10.74 -11.36 -7.92
CA ARG A 59 -9.60 -11.09 -8.81
C ARG A 59 -8.63 -12.26 -8.89
N ILE A 60 -8.41 -12.97 -7.79
CA ILE A 60 -7.57 -14.18 -7.77
C ILE A 60 -8.23 -15.27 -8.64
N GLU A 61 -9.53 -15.52 -8.45
CA GLU A 61 -10.28 -16.54 -9.21
C GLU A 61 -10.30 -16.27 -10.73
N ASN A 62 -10.34 -14.99 -11.12
CA ASN A 62 -10.31 -14.56 -12.51
C ASN A 62 -8.89 -14.33 -13.05
N LYS A 63 -7.84 -14.73 -12.32
CA LYS A 63 -6.42 -14.56 -12.71
C LYS A 63 -6.02 -13.09 -13.00
N LEU A 64 -6.74 -12.15 -12.38
CA LEU A 64 -6.45 -10.70 -12.40
C LEU A 64 -5.53 -10.30 -11.23
N LEU A 65 -5.17 -11.25 -10.39
CA LEU A 65 -4.23 -11.13 -9.28
C LEU A 65 -3.48 -12.47 -9.14
N VAL A 66 -2.24 -12.40 -8.67
CA VAL A 66 -1.45 -13.58 -8.35
C VAL A 66 -2.15 -14.40 -7.26
N GLU A 67 -2.01 -15.72 -7.31
CA GLU A 67 -2.52 -16.61 -6.27
C GLU A 67 -1.72 -16.40 -4.97
N GLU A 68 -2.28 -15.59 -4.07
CA GLU A 68 -1.77 -15.37 -2.71
C GLU A 68 -2.92 -15.54 -1.70
N PRO A 69 -2.64 -16.07 -0.49
CA PRO A 69 -3.68 -16.21 0.54
C PRO A 69 -4.16 -14.82 1.00
N LEU A 70 -5.46 -14.70 1.27
CA LEU A 70 -6.10 -13.46 1.74
C LEU A 70 -5.46 -12.88 3.02
N SER A 71 -4.88 -13.72 3.86
CA SER A 71 -4.12 -13.31 5.04
C SER A 71 -2.90 -12.45 4.73
N ASN A 72 -2.22 -12.69 3.60
CA ASN A 72 -1.06 -11.88 3.16
C ASN A 72 -1.48 -10.47 2.70
N PHE A 73 -2.72 -10.33 2.23
CA PHE A 73 -3.34 -9.02 1.97
C PHE A 73 -3.84 -8.34 3.25
N GLY A 74 -3.63 -8.97 4.41
CA GLY A 74 -3.98 -8.45 5.72
C GLY A 74 -5.42 -8.71 6.14
N PHE A 75 -6.15 -9.61 5.47
CA PHE A 75 -7.50 -10.02 5.87
C PHE A 75 -7.48 -11.03 7.02
N ARG A 76 -8.43 -10.88 7.95
CA ARG A 76 -8.65 -11.81 9.06
C ARG A 76 -9.70 -12.85 8.64
N ASP A 77 -9.78 -13.96 9.37
CA ASP A 77 -10.76 -15.01 9.08
C ASP A 77 -12.21 -14.50 9.15
N CYS A 78 -12.49 -13.57 10.08
CA CYS A 78 -13.78 -12.90 10.19
C CYS A 78 -14.12 -12.00 8.99
N ASP A 79 -13.11 -11.49 8.27
CA ASP A 79 -13.32 -10.71 7.04
C ASP A 79 -13.69 -11.64 5.86
N ILE A 80 -13.16 -12.86 5.85
CA ILE A 80 -13.32 -13.83 4.75
C ILE A 80 -14.62 -14.62 4.88
N LYS A 81 -15.01 -14.97 6.12
CA LYS A 81 -16.21 -15.76 6.44
C LYS A 81 -17.03 -15.05 7.53
N PRO A 82 -17.80 -14.01 7.19
CA PRO A 82 -18.56 -13.24 8.18
C PRO A 82 -19.64 -14.06 8.90
N ASP A 83 -20.08 -15.16 8.30
CA ASP A 83 -21.11 -16.09 8.79
C ASP A 83 -20.57 -17.17 9.75
N ALA A 84 -19.28 -17.49 9.69
CA ALA A 84 -18.65 -18.49 10.57
C ALA A 84 -18.25 -17.93 11.95
N SER A 85 -18.25 -16.61 12.12
CA SER A 85 -17.77 -15.91 13.32
C SER A 85 -18.70 -15.96 14.54
N THR A 86 -19.94 -16.42 14.41
CA THR A 86 -20.89 -16.53 15.55
C THR A 86 -20.75 -17.82 16.36
N ALA A 87 -19.95 -18.80 15.93
CA ALA A 87 -19.85 -20.11 16.58
C ALA A 87 -18.64 -20.29 17.50
N ASN A 88 -17.57 -19.50 17.37
CA ASN A 88 -16.35 -19.66 18.18
C ASN A 88 -15.73 -18.30 18.54
N LEU A 89 -16.36 -17.58 19.46
CA LEU A 89 -15.65 -16.54 20.22
C LEU A 89 -14.81 -17.24 21.31
N SER A 90 -13.83 -18.06 20.92
CA SER A 90 -12.74 -18.38 21.84
C SER A 90 -11.85 -17.15 21.88
N GLU A 91 -11.85 -16.53 23.04
CA GLU A 91 -11.10 -15.37 23.46
C GLU A 91 -9.58 -15.53 23.19
N ASN A 92 -9.18 -15.32 21.95
CA ASN A 92 -7.83 -14.92 21.60
C ASN A 92 -7.95 -13.50 21.06
N ILE A 93 -8.16 -12.57 21.98
CA ILE A 93 -7.97 -11.15 21.75
C ILE A 93 -6.49 -10.98 21.41
N VAL A 94 -6.16 -11.12 20.13
CA VAL A 94 -4.92 -10.56 19.59
C VAL A 94 -5.13 -9.06 19.65
N THR A 95 -4.72 -8.46 20.76
CA THR A 95 -4.51 -7.02 20.85
C THR A 95 -3.70 -6.65 19.61
N GLY A 96 -4.24 -5.71 18.81
CA GLY A 96 -3.75 -5.38 17.46
C GLY A 96 -2.32 -4.82 17.40
N ASP A 97 -1.56 -4.98 18.48
CA ASP A 97 -0.21 -4.46 18.71
C ASP A 97 0.89 -5.48 18.38
N SER A 98 0.58 -6.78 18.29
CA SER A 98 1.61 -7.82 18.09
C SER A 98 1.89 -8.25 16.64
N LEU A 99 1.08 -7.85 15.65
CA LEU A 99 1.28 -8.23 14.25
C LEU A 99 1.60 -7.05 13.31
N VAL A 100 1.49 -5.81 13.79
CA VAL A 100 1.93 -4.65 13.04
C VAL A 100 3.33 -4.32 13.55
N ARG A 101 4.36 -4.66 12.76
CA ARG A 101 5.70 -4.13 13.02
C ARG A 101 5.57 -2.61 13.21
N PRO A 102 6.22 -2.00 14.22
CA PRO A 102 6.20 -0.56 14.38
C PRO A 102 6.45 0.09 13.03
N ARG A 103 5.57 1.01 12.64
CA ARG A 103 5.71 1.70 11.36
C ARG A 103 7.07 2.40 11.41
N GLU A 104 8.05 1.85 10.69
CA GLU A 104 9.38 2.46 10.63
C GLU A 104 9.22 3.94 10.28
N ASP A 105 10.05 4.79 10.87
CA ASP A 105 10.03 6.22 10.61
C ASP A 105 9.95 6.47 9.10
N ARG A 106 9.14 7.47 8.74
CA ARG A 106 8.89 7.85 7.36
C ARG A 106 10.24 7.99 6.65
N LYS A 107 10.51 7.06 5.72
CA LYS A 107 11.85 6.89 5.10
C LYS A 107 12.28 8.08 4.24
N GLU A 108 11.48 9.14 4.18
CA GLU A 108 11.80 10.43 3.56
C GLU A 108 13.07 11.05 4.17
N SER A 109 13.28 10.91 5.48
CA SER A 109 14.52 11.34 6.15
C SER A 109 15.75 10.55 5.68
N ARG A 110 15.54 9.33 5.17
CA ARG A 110 16.54 8.45 4.56
C ARG A 110 16.57 8.57 3.03
N GLY A 111 15.90 9.57 2.45
CA GLY A 111 15.89 9.81 0.99
C GLY A 111 14.90 8.94 0.21
N PHE A 112 14.01 8.21 0.86
CA PHE A 112 12.98 7.41 0.17
C PHE A 112 11.67 8.18 0.10
N VAL A 113 11.34 8.65 -1.09
CA VAL A 113 9.99 9.11 -1.46
C VAL A 113 9.37 8.01 -2.32
N ALA A 114 8.11 7.64 -2.06
CA ALA A 114 7.43 6.59 -2.82
C ALA A 114 7.54 6.86 -4.34
N GLY A 115 8.19 5.96 -5.07
CA GLY A 115 8.39 6.08 -6.53
C GLY A 115 9.73 6.67 -6.97
N SER A 116 10.61 7.08 -6.07
CA SER A 116 11.98 7.49 -6.40
C SER A 116 12.93 7.09 -5.29
N SER A 117 13.82 6.13 -5.55
CA SER A 117 15.05 6.03 -4.77
C SER A 117 15.86 7.29 -5.09
N VAL A 118 15.83 8.29 -4.22
CA VAL A 118 16.77 9.40 -4.37
C VAL A 118 18.13 8.78 -4.14
N VAL A 119 18.93 8.75 -5.21
CA VAL A 119 20.31 8.26 -5.24
C VAL A 119 21.03 8.78 -3.99
N GLU A 120 21.63 7.87 -3.23
CA GLU A 120 22.35 8.09 -1.96
C GLU A 120 23.33 9.30 -2.00
N ASN A 121 23.75 9.69 -3.19
CA ASN A 121 24.70 10.77 -3.44
C ASN A 121 24.09 12.18 -3.41
N TYR A 122 22.77 12.36 -3.53
CA TYR A 122 22.16 13.70 -3.52
C TYR A 122 22.28 14.39 -2.15
N ALA A 123 22.17 13.62 -1.06
CA ALA A 123 22.35 14.15 0.29
C ALA A 123 23.83 14.35 0.68
N LYS A 124 24.75 13.61 0.03
CA LYS A 124 26.19 13.67 0.32
C LYS A 124 26.89 14.86 -0.33
N GLU A 125 26.32 15.41 -1.41
CA GLU A 125 26.85 16.59 -2.13
C GLU A 125 26.22 17.94 -1.71
N GLN A 126 25.58 18.04 -0.54
CA GLN A 126 25.46 19.37 0.08
C GLN A 126 26.86 19.82 0.51
N SER A 127 27.55 20.46 -0.44
CA SER A 127 28.82 21.14 -0.28
C SER A 127 28.88 21.88 1.04
N PHE A 128 30.06 21.89 1.67
CA PHE A 128 30.30 22.57 2.94
C PHE A 128 29.80 24.04 2.93
N LEU A 129 29.82 24.68 1.76
CA LEU A 129 29.28 26.02 1.54
C LEU A 129 27.75 26.09 1.69
N SER A 130 27.02 25.06 1.27
CA SER A 130 25.56 24.98 1.46
C SER A 130 25.20 24.89 2.95
N ARG A 131 25.98 24.16 3.75
CA ARG A 131 25.79 24.09 5.22
C ARG A 131 26.11 25.40 5.94
N ILE A 132 27.08 26.17 5.45
CA ILE A 132 27.44 27.48 6.04
C ILE A 132 26.36 28.51 5.71
N MET A 133 25.89 28.56 4.46
CA MET A 133 24.91 29.57 4.03
C MET A 133 23.55 29.41 4.72
N SER A 134 23.14 28.18 5.10
CA SER A 134 21.91 27.95 5.87
C SER A 134 21.97 28.49 7.31
N ARG A 135 23.16 28.72 7.87
CA ARG A 135 23.33 29.24 9.24
C ARG A 135 23.32 30.77 9.32
N PHE A 136 23.46 31.47 8.20
CA PHE A 136 23.48 32.93 8.14
C PHE A 136 22.14 33.56 7.72
N LEU A 137 21.12 32.73 7.44
CA LEU A 137 19.77 33.16 7.04
C LEU A 137 18.71 32.92 8.14
N ASN A 138 19.15 32.70 9.39
CA ASN A 138 18.31 32.75 10.59
C ASN A 138 18.88 33.75 11.58
#